data_AF-A0A923CA09-F1
#
_entry.id   AF-A0A923CA09-F1
#
_cell.length_a   1.000
_cell.length_b   1.000
_cell.length_c   1.000
_cell.angle_alpha   90.00
_cell.angle_beta   90.00
_cell.angle_gamma   90.00
#
_symmetry.space_group_name_H-M   'P 1'
#
loop_
_entity.id
_entity.type
_entity.pdbx_description
1 polymer ?
#
loop_
_entity_poly.entity_id
_entity_poly.type
_entity_poly.pdbx_seq_one_letter_code
_entity_poly.pdbx_strand_id
1 'polypeptide(L)'
;MGEMMNEGQAAGDNFDLTQFYQIFFEEAGENLDQMEQMLLQLDLEKADDEELNAIFRCAHSIKGGAATFGFADVAELTHQMESLLDKLRRHELQPTAAMVDVLLESSDALRLLLARHQGRDVQTPATHDLVSRISILANGSPSEAVEVLQPTTLATTPVSAPAPAPVAAPAPAPVAAAKPANTTRDLEIHIGPVENLSQADGIAELFRDIPGLGTIETLPCDQADKRIFRAKTTASDTDLLDLFTFHVSREQIRIDDASAPSAVEATTPDSAGTAQEGKDFGFFDGAPGVPAAGSPTAATAAAPSAATTSDTAKPAPKVDARAA
;
A
#
# COMPACT_ATOMS: atom_id res chain seq x y z
N MET A 1 38.71 44.83 25.19
CA MET A 1 37.63 43.89 25.56
C MET A 1 36.33 44.58 25.21
N GLY A 2 35.57 44.17 24.18
CA GLY A 2 35.71 42.94 23.39
C GLY A 2 34.53 41.97 23.59
N GLU A 3 33.33 42.50 23.81
CA GLU A 3 32.09 41.73 23.81
C GLU A 3 31.51 41.76 22.38
N MET A 4 31.88 40.78 21.58
CA MET A 4 31.14 40.46 20.36
C MET A 4 29.91 39.68 20.77
N MET A 5 28.73 40.30 20.64
CA MET A 5 27.47 39.61 20.88
C MET A 5 27.27 38.51 19.84
N ASN A 6 26.82 37.36 20.33
CA ASN A 6 26.57 36.16 19.56
C ASN A 6 25.33 36.32 18.65
N GLU A 7 25.51 36.87 17.45
CA GLU A 7 24.52 36.77 16.36
C GLU A 7 24.59 35.40 15.68
N GLY A 8 24.48 34.35 16.50
CA GLY A 8 24.22 32.97 16.07
C GLY A 8 22.75 32.78 15.65
N GLN A 9 22.18 33.72 14.92
CA GLN A 9 20.87 33.58 14.32
C GLN A 9 21.04 32.83 12.99
N ALA A 10 21.15 31.50 13.10
CA ALA A 10 20.93 30.64 11.96
C ALA A 10 19.49 30.90 11.46
N ALA A 11 19.38 31.67 10.37
CA ALA A 11 18.19 31.68 9.56
C ALA A 11 18.06 30.28 8.95
N GLY A 12 17.46 29.37 9.72
CA GLY A 12 16.84 28.18 9.16
C GLY A 12 15.84 28.69 8.14
N ASP A 13 16.09 28.37 6.87
CA ASP A 13 15.25 28.75 5.76
C ASP A 13 13.92 28.00 5.93
N ASN A 14 13.01 28.62 6.68
CA ASN A 14 11.75 28.02 7.10
C ASN A 14 10.85 27.95 5.87
N PHE A 15 11.02 26.88 5.11
CA PHE A 15 10.45 26.65 3.80
C PHE A 15 8.94 26.90 3.83
N ASP A 16 8.53 28.07 3.32
CA ASP A 16 7.16 28.50 3.41
C ASP A 16 6.31 27.72 2.40
N LEU A 17 5.72 26.63 2.87
CA LEU A 17 4.83 25.77 2.09
C LEU A 17 3.62 26.53 1.52
N THR A 18 3.26 27.69 2.10
CA THR A 18 2.15 28.54 1.65
C THR A 18 2.31 28.99 0.19
N GLN A 19 3.55 29.15 -0.31
CA GLN A 19 3.79 29.53 -1.71
C GLN A 19 3.37 28.44 -2.72
N PHE A 20 3.27 27.18 -2.29
CA PHE A 20 2.85 26.05 -3.11
C PHE A 20 1.35 25.72 -2.99
N TYR A 21 0.63 26.34 -2.04
CA TYR A 21 -0.80 26.08 -1.84
C TYR A 21 -1.62 26.28 -3.12
N GLN A 22 -1.33 27.33 -3.88
CA GLN A 22 -2.07 27.62 -5.12
C GLN A 22 -1.88 26.51 -6.18
N ILE A 23 -0.67 25.96 -6.29
CA ILE A 23 -0.36 24.85 -7.21
C ILE A 23 -1.10 23.60 -6.76
N PHE A 24 -1.03 23.26 -5.47
CA PHE A 24 -1.78 22.13 -4.91
C PHE A 24 -3.29 22.25 -5.13
N PHE A 25 -3.87 23.44 -4.96
CA PHE A 25 -5.30 23.64 -5.18
C PHE A 25 -5.72 23.52 -6.65
N GLU A 26 -4.82 23.84 -7.59
CA GLU A 26 -5.00 23.66 -9.02
C GLU A 26 -4.91 22.16 -9.37
N GLU A 27 -3.81 21.50 -9.00
CA GLU A 27 -3.59 20.06 -9.20
C GLU A 27 -4.69 19.20 -8.55
N ALA A 28 -5.12 19.52 -7.32
CA ALA A 28 -6.19 18.79 -6.64
C ALA A 28 -7.56 18.99 -7.32
N GLY A 29 -7.79 20.17 -7.92
CA GLY A 29 -8.97 20.42 -8.75
C GLY A 29 -8.97 19.57 -10.02
N GLU A 30 -7.86 19.57 -10.77
CA GLU A 30 -7.69 18.75 -11.97
C GLU A 30 -7.86 17.24 -11.66
N ASN A 31 -7.27 16.75 -10.57
CA ASN A 31 -7.41 15.36 -10.15
C ASN A 31 -8.86 15.02 -9.74
N LEU A 32 -9.61 15.94 -9.12
CA LEU A 32 -11.03 15.73 -8.79
C LEU A 32 -11.89 15.66 -10.06
N ASP A 33 -11.68 16.58 -11.00
CA ASP A 33 -12.44 16.62 -12.26
C ASP A 33 -12.14 15.40 -13.14
N GLN A 34 -10.87 14.95 -13.21
CA GLN A 34 -10.50 13.71 -13.87
C GLN A 34 -11.12 12.48 -13.19
N MET A 35 -11.08 12.42 -11.86
CA MET A 35 -11.64 11.32 -11.07
C MET A 35 -13.15 11.20 -11.26
N GLU A 36 -13.90 12.31 -11.16
CA GLU A 36 -15.34 12.34 -11.46
C GLU A 36 -15.62 11.87 -12.89
N GLN A 37 -14.89 12.40 -13.87
CA GLN A 37 -15.10 12.04 -15.28
C GLN A 37 -14.92 10.54 -15.54
N MET A 38 -13.96 9.89 -14.86
CA MET A 38 -13.75 8.45 -14.95
C MET A 38 -14.83 7.66 -14.19
N LEU A 39 -15.20 8.09 -12.97
CA LEU A 39 -16.28 7.48 -12.19
C LEU A 39 -17.63 7.48 -12.92
N LEU A 40 -17.95 8.56 -13.64
CA LEU A 40 -19.18 8.68 -14.45
C LEU A 40 -19.18 7.83 -15.73
N GLN A 41 -18.02 7.35 -16.18
CA GLN A 41 -17.87 6.54 -17.40
C GLN A 41 -17.67 5.05 -17.12
N LEU A 42 -17.41 4.67 -15.86
CA LEU A 42 -17.09 3.31 -15.45
C LEU A 42 -18.20 2.30 -15.77
N ASP A 43 -17.94 1.31 -16.63
CA ASP A 43 -18.85 0.18 -16.87
C ASP A 43 -18.80 -0.78 -15.67
N LEU A 44 -19.84 -0.78 -14.83
CA LEU A 44 -19.90 -1.64 -13.63
C LEU A 44 -19.82 -3.14 -13.94
N GLU A 45 -20.16 -3.58 -15.16
CA GLU A 45 -20.05 -5.00 -15.55
C GLU A 45 -18.67 -5.37 -16.12
N LYS A 46 -17.85 -4.38 -16.52
CA LYS A 46 -16.58 -4.58 -17.24
C LYS A 46 -15.49 -3.58 -16.86
N ALA A 47 -15.54 -3.05 -15.64
CA ALA A 47 -14.60 -2.05 -15.15
C ALA A 47 -13.16 -2.50 -15.39
N ASP A 48 -12.40 -1.71 -16.14
CA ASP A 48 -11.04 -2.07 -16.49
C ASP A 48 -10.08 -1.79 -15.32
N ASP A 49 -9.04 -2.61 -15.19
CA ASP A 49 -7.98 -2.42 -14.22
C ASP A 49 -7.27 -1.09 -14.48
N GLU A 50 -7.14 -0.65 -15.74
CA GLU A 50 -6.53 0.64 -16.08
C GLU A 50 -7.39 1.82 -15.61
N GLU A 51 -8.73 1.75 -15.75
CA GLU A 51 -9.67 2.76 -15.24
C GLU A 51 -9.64 2.86 -13.71
N LEU A 52 -9.76 1.72 -13.01
CA LEU A 52 -9.71 1.70 -11.54
C LEU A 52 -8.35 2.18 -10.99
N ASN A 53 -7.25 1.85 -11.66
CA ASN A 53 -5.92 2.35 -11.28
C ASN A 53 -5.75 3.85 -11.58
N ALA A 54 -6.38 4.39 -12.63
CA ALA A 54 -6.36 5.82 -12.91
C ALA A 54 -7.14 6.61 -11.83
N ILE A 55 -8.35 6.16 -11.49
CA ILE A 55 -9.19 6.72 -10.40
C ILE A 55 -8.42 6.68 -9.07
N PHE A 56 -7.77 5.54 -8.74
CA PHE A 56 -6.92 5.40 -7.55
C PHE A 56 -5.77 6.43 -7.52
N ARG A 57 -5.08 6.66 -8.65
CA ARG A 57 -3.96 7.62 -8.73
C ARG A 57 -4.41 9.06 -8.46
N CYS A 58 -5.59 9.45 -8.93
CA CYS A 58 -6.15 10.77 -8.62
C CYS A 58 -6.39 10.94 -7.12
N ALA A 59 -7.09 10.00 -6.48
CA ALA A 59 -7.34 10.02 -5.04
C ALA A 59 -6.03 10.04 -4.22
N HIS A 60 -5.07 9.19 -4.57
CA HIS A 60 -3.78 9.10 -3.90
C HIS A 60 -2.95 10.39 -4.02
N SER A 61 -3.00 11.07 -5.17
CA SER A 61 -2.29 12.34 -5.39
C SER A 61 -2.89 13.47 -4.53
N ILE A 62 -4.23 13.57 -4.48
CA ILE A 62 -4.93 14.53 -3.61
C ILE A 62 -4.60 14.26 -2.14
N LYS A 63 -4.61 12.99 -1.70
CA LYS A 63 -4.22 12.58 -0.34
C LYS A 63 -2.79 13.01 0.00
N GLY A 64 -1.83 12.74 -0.90
CA GLY A 64 -0.42 13.09 -0.71
C GLY A 64 -0.20 14.59 -0.53
N GLY A 65 -0.81 15.41 -1.39
CA GLY A 65 -0.78 16.86 -1.26
C GLY A 65 -1.47 17.34 0.04
N ALA A 66 -2.69 16.85 0.32
CA ALA A 66 -3.44 17.21 1.52
C ALA A 66 -2.68 16.91 2.82
N ALA A 67 -2.02 15.74 2.89
CA ALA A 67 -1.16 15.38 4.02
C ALA A 67 0.07 16.30 4.12
N THR A 68 0.70 16.63 2.99
CA THR A 68 1.87 17.53 2.94
C THR A 68 1.56 18.94 3.45
N PHE A 69 0.36 19.46 3.15
CA PHE A 69 -0.06 20.81 3.57
C PHE A 69 -0.88 20.83 4.87
N GLY A 70 -1.11 19.68 5.52
CA GLY A 70 -1.80 19.59 6.82
C GLY A 70 -3.34 19.69 6.74
N PHE A 71 -3.94 19.52 5.56
CA PHE A 71 -5.39 19.50 5.37
C PHE A 71 -5.98 18.15 5.79
N ALA A 72 -6.01 17.91 7.10
CA ALA A 72 -6.31 16.62 7.71
C ALA A 72 -7.67 16.02 7.31
N ASP A 73 -8.69 16.84 7.10
CA ASP A 73 -10.04 16.41 6.69
C ASP A 73 -10.11 15.99 5.21
N VAL A 74 -9.36 16.68 4.34
CA VAL A 74 -9.16 16.28 2.93
C VAL A 74 -8.37 14.98 2.87
N ALA A 75 -7.30 14.84 3.67
CA ALA A 75 -6.48 13.63 3.76
C ALA A 75 -7.25 12.43 4.34
N GLU A 76 -8.11 12.63 5.34
CA GLU A 76 -8.95 11.58 5.93
C GLU A 76 -9.96 11.05 4.92
N LEU A 77 -10.72 11.94 4.25
CA LEU A 77 -11.73 11.51 3.28
C LEU A 77 -11.11 10.82 2.07
N THR A 78 -10.03 11.38 1.50
CA THR A 78 -9.31 10.74 0.38
C THR A 78 -8.71 9.38 0.75
N HIS A 79 -8.22 9.21 1.98
CA HIS A 79 -7.72 7.90 2.45
C HIS A 79 -8.82 6.82 2.51
N GLN A 80 -10.06 7.18 2.89
CA GLN A 80 -11.18 6.24 2.84
C GLN A 80 -11.55 5.87 1.40
N MET A 81 -11.59 6.86 0.50
CA MET A 81 -11.82 6.62 -0.93
C MET A 81 -10.75 5.68 -1.51
N GLU A 82 -9.47 5.93 -1.22
CA GLU A 82 -8.34 5.09 -1.63
C GLU A 82 -8.45 3.66 -1.09
N SER A 83 -8.93 3.49 0.15
CA SER A 83 -9.14 2.16 0.77
C SER A 83 -10.24 1.34 0.09
N LEU A 84 -11.31 1.98 -0.40
CA LEU A 84 -12.34 1.33 -1.22
C LEU A 84 -11.79 1.00 -2.62
N LEU A 85 -11.11 1.95 -3.25
CA LEU A 85 -10.52 1.80 -4.58
C LEU A 85 -9.43 0.72 -4.62
N ASP A 86 -8.64 0.55 -3.56
CA ASP A 86 -7.64 -0.54 -3.47
C ASP A 86 -8.31 -1.92 -3.55
N LYS A 87 -9.42 -2.11 -2.83
CA LYS A 87 -10.17 -3.37 -2.84
C LYS A 87 -10.83 -3.66 -4.19
N LEU A 88 -11.31 -2.62 -4.87
CA LEU A 88 -11.88 -2.74 -6.22
C LEU A 88 -10.81 -3.17 -7.24
N ARG A 89 -9.68 -2.45 -7.34
CA ARG A 89 -8.59 -2.77 -8.29
C ARG A 89 -7.87 -4.10 -7.99
N ARG A 90 -8.00 -4.62 -6.77
CA ARG A 90 -7.46 -5.92 -6.34
C ARG A 90 -8.44 -7.08 -6.56
N HIS A 91 -9.62 -6.80 -7.13
CA HIS A 91 -10.71 -7.76 -7.34
C HIS A 91 -11.22 -8.41 -6.04
N GLU A 92 -11.00 -7.76 -4.90
CA GLU A 92 -11.52 -8.18 -3.58
C GLU A 92 -13.01 -7.80 -3.42
N LEU A 93 -13.44 -6.76 -4.15
CA LEU A 93 -14.83 -6.33 -4.29
C LEU A 93 -15.17 -6.11 -5.76
N GLN A 94 -16.44 -6.30 -6.11
CA GLN A 94 -16.97 -5.90 -7.42
C GLN A 94 -17.50 -4.46 -7.36
N PRO A 95 -17.27 -3.61 -8.38
CA PRO A 95 -17.86 -2.28 -8.45
C PRO A 95 -19.39 -2.33 -8.39
N THR A 96 -19.99 -1.38 -7.69
CA THR A 96 -21.46 -1.23 -7.60
C THR A 96 -21.86 0.22 -7.75
N ALA A 97 -23.09 0.49 -8.17
CA ALA A 97 -23.61 1.86 -8.29
C ALA A 97 -23.46 2.63 -6.97
N ALA A 98 -23.81 2.01 -5.83
CA ALA A 98 -23.67 2.63 -4.50
C ALA A 98 -22.20 2.99 -4.12
N MET A 99 -21.21 2.28 -4.67
CA MET A 99 -19.79 2.62 -4.50
C MET A 99 -19.40 3.81 -5.38
N VAL A 100 -19.88 3.87 -6.63
CA VAL A 100 -19.64 5.02 -7.51
C VAL A 100 -20.34 6.27 -6.97
N ASP A 101 -21.61 6.15 -6.55
CA ASP A 101 -22.39 7.25 -5.95
C ASP A 101 -21.68 7.86 -4.74
N VAL A 102 -21.21 7.04 -3.78
CA VAL A 102 -20.50 7.59 -2.61
C VAL A 102 -19.14 8.19 -2.95
N LEU A 103 -18.44 7.71 -3.98
CA LEU A 103 -17.18 8.29 -4.46
C LEU A 103 -17.42 9.64 -5.17
N LEU A 104 -18.53 9.79 -5.90
CA LEU A 104 -18.96 11.07 -6.49
C LEU A 104 -19.36 12.07 -5.40
N GLU A 105 -20.23 11.68 -4.45
CA GLU A 105 -20.58 12.53 -3.30
C GLU A 105 -19.35 12.96 -2.49
N SER A 106 -18.34 12.08 -2.39
CA SER A 106 -17.07 12.39 -1.73
C SER A 106 -16.22 13.36 -2.54
N SER A 107 -16.25 13.28 -3.87
CA SER A 107 -15.57 14.24 -4.75
C SER A 107 -16.14 15.65 -4.59
N ASP A 108 -17.46 15.78 -4.49
CA ASP A 108 -18.13 17.06 -4.21
C ASP A 108 -17.83 17.58 -2.80
N ALA A 109 -17.80 16.70 -1.79
CA ALA A 109 -17.37 17.08 -0.45
C ALA A 109 -15.91 17.59 -0.45
N LEU A 110 -14.99 16.91 -1.15
CA LEU A 110 -13.60 17.34 -1.30
C LEU A 110 -13.47 18.71 -1.95
N ARG A 111 -14.25 19.01 -3.01
CA ARG A 111 -14.28 20.35 -3.62
C ARG A 111 -14.66 21.43 -2.61
N LEU A 112 -15.66 21.18 -1.77
CA LEU A 112 -16.08 22.13 -0.73
C LEU A 112 -15.03 22.29 0.38
N LEU A 113 -14.36 21.21 0.79
CA LEU A 113 -13.25 21.28 1.75
C LEU A 113 -12.06 22.09 1.19
N LEU A 114 -11.64 21.82 -0.05
CA LEU A 114 -10.56 22.57 -0.72
C LEU A 114 -10.94 24.05 -0.88
N ALA A 115 -12.18 24.36 -1.27
CA ALA A 115 -12.67 25.73 -1.34
C ALA A 115 -12.63 26.45 0.02
N ARG A 116 -12.94 25.76 1.13
CA ARG A 116 -12.81 26.31 2.49
C ARG A 116 -11.34 26.56 2.87
N HIS A 117 -10.43 25.65 2.53
CA HIS A 117 -8.99 25.81 2.75
C HIS A 117 -8.36 26.91 1.86
N GLN A 118 -8.95 27.23 0.71
CA GLN A 118 -8.66 28.43 -0.10
C GLN A 118 -9.20 29.73 0.53
N GLY A 119 -9.85 29.68 1.69
CA GLY A 119 -10.45 30.85 2.35
C GLY A 119 -11.77 31.33 1.74
N ARG A 120 -12.46 30.50 0.94
CA ARG A 120 -13.81 30.83 0.45
C ARG A 120 -14.84 30.55 1.54
N ASP A 121 -15.82 31.45 1.69
CA ASP A 121 -16.95 31.25 2.59
C ASP A 121 -17.94 30.25 1.98
N VAL A 122 -17.72 28.96 2.26
CA VAL A 122 -18.55 27.84 1.79
C VAL A 122 -18.95 26.96 2.97
N GLN A 123 -20.20 26.49 2.95
CA GLN A 123 -20.69 25.51 3.93
C GLN A 123 -20.15 24.13 3.57
N THR A 124 -19.22 23.61 4.36
CA THR A 124 -18.67 22.26 4.17
C THR A 124 -19.57 21.20 4.80
N PRO A 125 -19.90 20.11 4.09
CA PRO A 125 -20.71 19.02 4.64
C PRO A 125 -19.96 18.28 5.75
N ALA A 126 -20.70 17.62 6.64
CA ALA A 126 -20.12 16.73 7.64
C ALA A 126 -19.67 15.42 6.94
N THR A 127 -18.36 15.21 6.82
CA THR A 127 -17.79 14.05 6.11
C THR A 127 -17.93 12.71 6.83
N HIS A 128 -18.27 12.71 8.12
CA HIS A 128 -18.42 11.50 8.93
C HIS A 128 -19.40 10.48 8.32
N ASP A 129 -20.52 10.94 7.72
CA ASP A 129 -21.47 10.04 7.05
C ASP A 129 -20.84 9.34 5.84
N LEU A 130 -20.16 10.11 4.97
CA LEU A 130 -19.43 9.59 3.81
C LEU A 130 -18.34 8.60 4.24
N VAL A 131 -17.51 8.96 5.21
CA VAL A 131 -16.47 8.10 5.79
C VAL A 131 -17.08 6.77 6.29
N SER A 132 -18.21 6.83 7.02
CA SER A 132 -18.90 5.64 7.50
C SER A 132 -19.46 4.79 6.35
N ARG A 133 -20.07 5.40 5.33
CA ARG A 133 -20.63 4.71 4.16
C ARG A 133 -19.55 4.03 3.31
N ILE A 134 -18.46 4.73 3.03
CA ILE A 134 -17.29 4.17 2.33
C ILE A 134 -16.73 2.99 3.11
N SER A 135 -16.57 3.11 4.43
CA SER A 135 -16.05 2.03 5.28
C SER A 135 -16.96 0.79 5.27
N ILE A 136 -18.28 0.95 5.33
CA ILE A 136 -19.26 -0.15 5.24
C ILE A 136 -19.15 -0.87 3.89
N LEU A 137 -19.12 -0.11 2.79
CA LEU A 137 -19.00 -0.65 1.43
C LEU A 137 -17.65 -1.35 1.21
N ALA A 138 -16.55 -0.75 1.67
CA ALA A 138 -15.21 -1.32 1.61
C ALA A 138 -15.09 -2.61 2.45
N ASN A 139 -15.89 -2.77 3.50
CA ASN A 139 -15.90 -4.00 4.31
C ASN A 139 -16.86 -5.08 3.77
N GLY A 140 -17.37 -4.92 2.54
CA GLY A 140 -18.18 -5.94 1.87
C GLY A 140 -19.50 -6.24 2.57
N SER A 141 -19.98 -5.32 3.41
CA SER A 141 -21.30 -5.42 4.03
C SER A 141 -22.32 -4.78 3.09
N PRO A 142 -23.10 -5.56 2.32
CA PRO A 142 -24.22 -4.98 1.61
C PRO A 142 -25.18 -4.40 2.65
N SER A 143 -25.44 -3.10 2.55
CA SER A 143 -26.62 -2.51 3.20
C SER A 143 -27.82 -3.23 2.62
N GLU A 144 -28.44 -4.15 3.39
CA GLU A 144 -29.53 -4.99 2.91
C GLU A 144 -30.62 -4.12 2.28
N ALA A 145 -30.77 -4.25 0.97
CA ALA A 145 -31.86 -3.62 0.25
C ALA A 145 -33.17 -4.19 0.78
N VAL A 146 -34.14 -3.30 1.02
CA VAL A 146 -35.52 -3.67 1.37
C VAL A 146 -36.12 -4.44 0.19
N GLU A 147 -36.00 -5.77 0.18
CA GLU A 147 -36.61 -6.59 -0.86
C GLU A 147 -38.13 -6.67 -0.65
N VAL A 148 -38.84 -6.43 -1.75
CA VAL A 148 -40.27 -6.15 -1.76
C VAL A 148 -41.08 -7.44 -1.71
N LEU A 149 -42.16 -7.40 -0.91
CA LEU A 149 -43.26 -8.37 -0.82
C LEU A 149 -43.54 -9.15 -2.12
N GLN A 150 -43.24 -10.45 -2.14
CA GLN A 150 -43.81 -11.38 -3.13
C GLN A 150 -45.11 -12.02 -2.58
N PRO A 151 -46.19 -12.10 -3.38
CA PRO A 151 -47.49 -12.56 -2.89
C PRO A 151 -47.71 -14.08 -3.02
N THR A 152 -48.13 -14.68 -1.90
CA THR A 152 -49.11 -15.79 -1.78
C THR A 152 -49.13 -16.91 -2.83
N THR A 153 -48.72 -18.11 -2.40
CA THR A 153 -49.34 -19.37 -2.85
C THR A 153 -49.93 -20.13 -1.66
N LEU A 154 -51.10 -20.76 -1.89
CA LEU A 154 -51.92 -21.44 -0.88
C LEU A 154 -51.76 -22.97 -0.92
N ALA A 155 -52.20 -23.62 0.18
CA ALA A 155 -52.32 -25.08 0.38
C ALA A 155 -50.99 -25.82 0.71
N THR A 156 -50.93 -26.80 1.61
CA THR A 156 -51.98 -27.46 2.43
C THR A 156 -51.37 -28.07 3.70
N THR A 157 -52.13 -28.13 4.81
CA THR A 157 -51.77 -28.92 6.01
C THR A 157 -51.90 -30.43 5.78
N PRO A 158 -51.17 -31.26 6.54
CA PRO A 158 -51.90 -32.07 7.54
C PRO A 158 -51.25 -32.11 8.93
N VAL A 159 -52.05 -32.51 9.93
CA VAL A 159 -51.71 -32.61 11.36
C VAL A 159 -51.62 -34.09 11.78
N SER A 160 -50.58 -34.47 12.53
CA SER A 160 -50.70 -35.39 13.68
C SER A 160 -49.45 -35.38 14.57
N ALA A 161 -49.66 -35.42 15.89
CA ALA A 161 -48.65 -35.55 16.96
C ALA A 161 -48.40 -37.05 17.30
N PRO A 162 -47.60 -37.49 18.33
CA PRO A 162 -47.16 -36.77 19.56
C PRO A 162 -45.66 -36.93 19.97
N ALA A 163 -45.30 -36.27 21.08
CA ALA A 163 -43.97 -36.21 21.69
C ALA A 163 -43.56 -37.49 22.46
N PRO A 164 -42.26 -37.62 22.83
CA PRO A 164 -41.91 -37.33 24.24
C PRO A 164 -40.72 -36.36 24.43
N ALA A 165 -40.50 -35.96 25.68
CA ALA A 165 -39.53 -34.94 26.12
C ALA A 165 -38.18 -35.56 26.60
N PRO A 166 -37.30 -34.83 27.32
CA PRO A 166 -36.42 -33.79 26.79
C PRO A 166 -34.93 -34.13 26.99
N VAL A 167 -34.04 -33.62 26.14
CA VAL A 167 -32.59 -33.68 26.37
C VAL A 167 -31.93 -32.32 26.19
N ALA A 168 -31.03 -32.04 27.14
CA ALA A 168 -30.35 -30.78 27.43
C ALA A 168 -29.97 -29.89 26.24
N ALA A 169 -30.24 -28.59 26.39
CA ALA A 169 -29.58 -27.56 25.61
C ALA A 169 -28.09 -27.47 26.00
N PRO A 170 -27.14 -27.56 25.06
CA PRO A 170 -25.87 -26.87 25.22
C PRO A 170 -26.15 -25.37 24.99
N ALA A 171 -25.81 -24.54 25.97
CA ALA A 171 -25.80 -23.10 25.76
C ALA A 171 -24.80 -22.79 24.62
N PRO A 172 -25.09 -21.82 23.72
CA PRO A 172 -24.05 -21.29 22.86
C PRO A 172 -22.97 -20.69 23.76
N ALA A 173 -21.78 -21.29 23.73
CA ALA A 173 -20.62 -20.71 24.40
C ALA A 173 -20.41 -19.30 23.82
N PRO A 174 -20.21 -18.27 24.65
CA PRO A 174 -19.79 -16.99 24.14
C PRO A 174 -18.40 -17.19 23.54
N VAL A 175 -18.29 -17.16 22.21
CA VAL A 175 -17.00 -16.88 21.56
C VAL A 175 -16.73 -15.44 21.92
N ALA A 176 -16.00 -15.26 23.02
CA ALA A 176 -15.64 -13.97 23.53
C ALA A 176 -14.94 -13.20 22.40
N ALA A 177 -15.41 -11.98 22.16
CA ALA A 177 -14.56 -10.95 21.60
C ALA A 177 -13.40 -10.76 22.58
N ALA A 178 -12.33 -11.55 22.37
CA ALA A 178 -11.06 -11.40 23.05
C ALA A 178 -10.42 -10.12 22.53
N LYS A 179 -10.92 -8.99 23.04
CA LYS A 179 -10.12 -7.76 23.17
C LYS A 179 -8.77 -8.22 23.73
N PRO A 180 -7.65 -8.06 23.02
CA PRO A 180 -6.38 -8.53 23.52
C PRO A 180 -6.15 -7.88 24.88
N ALA A 181 -5.83 -8.72 25.87
CA ALA A 181 -5.40 -8.21 27.15
C ALA A 181 -4.19 -7.30 26.89
N ASN A 182 -4.20 -6.10 27.45
CA ASN A 182 -3.13 -5.11 27.27
C ASN A 182 -1.91 -5.51 28.11
N THR A 183 -1.38 -6.70 27.83
CA THR A 183 -0.27 -7.34 28.52
C THR A 183 1.00 -6.87 27.85
N THR A 184 1.73 -5.98 28.52
CA THR A 184 3.05 -5.54 28.06
C THR A 184 3.99 -6.74 27.94
N ARG A 185 4.54 -6.94 26.74
CA ARG A 185 5.52 -7.98 26.40
C ARG A 185 6.92 -7.39 26.45
N ASP A 186 7.87 -8.17 26.96
CA ASP A 186 9.31 -7.91 26.87
C ASP A 186 9.85 -8.71 25.67
N LEU A 187 10.27 -8.01 24.62
CA LEU A 187 10.78 -8.56 23.37
C LEU A 187 12.26 -8.21 23.19
N GLU A 188 13.02 -9.11 22.56
CA GLU A 188 14.36 -8.84 22.04
C GLU A 188 14.26 -8.80 20.50
N ILE A 189 14.70 -7.68 19.92
CA ILE A 189 14.62 -7.38 18.48
C ILE A 189 16.04 -7.38 17.95
N HIS A 190 16.39 -8.41 17.18
CA HIS A 190 17.67 -8.51 16.50
C HIS A 190 17.54 -7.96 15.08
N ILE A 191 18.52 -7.15 14.69
CA ILE A 191 18.54 -6.46 13.41
C ILE A 191 19.87 -6.70 12.73
N GLY A 192 19.84 -7.31 11.54
CA GLY A 192 20.98 -7.40 10.62
C GLY A 192 21.14 -8.76 9.92
N PRO A 193 22.08 -8.85 8.96
CA PRO A 193 23.09 -7.85 8.63
C PRO A 193 22.50 -6.61 7.93
N VAL A 194 22.84 -5.41 8.39
CA VAL A 194 22.47 -4.12 7.76
C VAL A 194 23.68 -3.39 7.21
N GLU A 195 23.54 -2.78 6.04
CA GLU A 195 24.63 -2.03 5.37
C GLU A 195 24.89 -0.65 6.00
N ASN A 196 23.91 -0.10 6.71
CA ASN A 196 23.97 1.21 7.33
C ASN A 196 23.41 1.15 8.76
N LEU A 197 24.19 1.62 9.73
CA LEU A 197 23.85 1.61 11.16
C LEU A 197 23.00 2.80 11.62
N SER A 198 22.82 3.82 10.77
CA SER A 198 21.82 4.87 11.00
C SER A 198 20.41 4.41 10.59
N GLN A 199 20.35 3.49 9.62
CA GLN A 199 19.29 2.47 9.58
C GLN A 199 19.49 1.50 10.76
N ALA A 200 18.43 0.87 11.26
CA ALA A 200 18.39 0.27 12.61
C ALA A 200 18.43 1.26 13.80
N ASP A 201 19.37 2.20 13.94
CA ASP A 201 19.38 3.14 15.10
C ASP A 201 18.07 3.97 15.18
N GLY A 202 17.51 4.40 14.05
CA GLY A 202 16.21 5.08 13.98
C GLY A 202 15.00 4.24 14.39
N ILE A 203 15.13 2.91 14.56
CA ILE A 203 14.07 2.10 15.18
C ILE A 203 13.91 2.46 16.66
N ALA A 204 14.97 2.93 17.33
CA ALA A 204 14.85 3.48 18.68
C ALA A 204 14.10 4.83 18.70
N GLU A 205 14.07 5.57 17.59
CA GLU A 205 13.35 6.83 17.44
C GLU A 205 11.86 6.60 17.17
N LEU A 206 11.49 5.57 16.39
CA LEU A 206 10.09 5.19 16.16
C LEU A 206 9.29 4.95 17.47
N PHE A 207 9.89 4.34 18.49
CA PHE A 207 9.26 4.16 19.81
C PHE A 207 9.15 5.45 20.63
N ARG A 208 9.95 6.48 20.31
CA ARG A 208 9.87 7.79 20.95
C ARG A 208 8.79 8.66 20.29
N ASP A 209 8.66 8.55 18.98
CA ASP A 209 7.80 9.41 18.17
C ASP A 209 6.36 8.88 18.04
N ILE A 210 6.15 7.57 18.17
CA ILE A 210 4.82 6.93 18.12
C ILE A 210 4.26 6.73 19.54
N PRO A 211 3.32 7.58 20.02
CA PRO A 211 2.78 7.47 21.37
C PRO A 211 1.97 6.17 21.53
N GLY A 212 2.33 5.39 22.55
CA GLY A 212 1.67 4.11 22.85
C GLY A 212 2.40 2.87 22.31
N LEU A 213 3.47 3.03 21.52
CA LEU A 213 4.25 1.88 21.03
C LEU A 213 5.08 1.19 22.13
N GLY A 214 5.43 1.89 23.20
CA GLY A 214 6.10 1.33 24.38
C GLY A 214 7.45 1.99 24.68
N THR A 215 8.39 1.22 25.23
CA THR A 215 9.76 1.70 25.53
C THR A 215 10.79 0.75 24.92
N ILE A 216 11.87 1.28 24.34
CA ILE A 216 12.96 0.49 23.74
C ILE A 216 14.31 0.91 24.32
N GLU A 217 15.21 -0.06 24.46
CA GLU A 217 16.58 0.10 24.96
C GLU A 217 17.56 -0.64 24.04
N THR A 218 18.69 -0.04 23.69
CA THR A 218 19.73 -0.68 22.85
C THR A 218 20.61 -1.59 23.71
N LEU A 219 20.71 -2.87 23.33
CA LEU A 219 21.60 -3.84 23.96
C LEU A 219 22.99 -3.84 23.29
N PRO A 220 24.08 -4.09 24.04
CA PRO A 220 25.41 -4.21 23.46
C PRO A 220 25.50 -5.42 22.53
N CYS A 221 26.05 -5.22 21.34
CA CYS A 221 26.28 -6.28 20.36
C CYS A 221 27.72 -6.16 19.82
N ASP A 222 28.47 -7.26 19.87
CA ASP A 222 29.87 -7.32 19.41
C ASP A 222 30.00 -7.43 17.87
N GLN A 223 28.90 -7.48 17.13
CA GLN A 223 28.88 -7.59 15.67
C GLN A 223 28.62 -6.22 15.03
N ALA A 224 29.55 -5.78 14.18
CA ALA A 224 29.56 -4.41 13.64
C ALA A 224 28.40 -4.10 12.68
N ASP A 225 27.83 -5.14 12.05
CA ASP A 225 26.74 -5.12 11.07
C ASP A 225 25.36 -5.40 11.69
N LYS A 226 25.27 -5.50 13.03
CA LYS A 226 24.03 -5.85 13.74
C LYS A 226 23.72 -4.92 14.89
N ARG A 227 22.44 -4.87 15.23
CA ARG A 227 21.91 -4.22 16.44
C ARG A 227 20.94 -5.15 17.15
N ILE A 228 20.90 -5.04 18.47
CA ILE A 228 19.95 -5.76 19.32
C ILE A 228 19.28 -4.72 20.18
N PHE A 229 17.95 -4.76 20.25
CA PHE A 229 17.15 -3.87 21.08
C PHE A 229 16.25 -4.69 21.99
N ARG A 230 16.00 -4.20 23.19
CA ARG A 230 14.97 -4.72 24.09
C ARG A 230 13.78 -3.78 24.10
N ALA A 231 12.62 -4.25 23.66
CA ALA A 231 11.38 -3.47 23.65
C ALA A 231 10.39 -3.98 24.70
N LYS A 232 9.71 -3.06 25.37
CA LYS A 232 8.52 -3.31 26.21
C LYS A 232 7.33 -2.71 25.49
N THR A 233 6.46 -3.55 24.94
CA THR A 233 5.39 -3.09 24.04
C THR A 233 4.10 -3.88 24.23
N THR A 234 2.99 -3.29 23.79
CA THR A 234 1.66 -3.92 23.71
C THR A 234 1.21 -4.11 22.25
N ALA A 235 2.03 -3.70 21.27
CA ALA A 235 1.79 -3.92 19.86
C ALA A 235 1.99 -5.40 19.48
N SER A 236 1.39 -5.82 18.35
CA SER A 236 1.60 -7.17 17.82
C SER A 236 2.87 -7.25 16.97
N ASP A 237 3.40 -8.46 16.81
CA ASP A 237 4.62 -8.72 16.03
C ASP A 237 4.45 -8.26 14.57
N THR A 238 3.23 -8.36 14.03
CA THR A 238 2.87 -7.83 12.71
C THR A 238 2.95 -6.31 12.65
N ASP A 239 2.38 -5.59 13.62
CA ASP A 239 2.42 -4.12 13.64
C ASP A 239 3.88 -3.61 13.76
N LEU A 240 4.69 -4.27 14.58
CA LEU A 240 6.10 -3.96 14.76
C LEU A 240 6.91 -4.21 13.48
N LEU A 241 6.71 -5.35 12.82
CA LEU A 241 7.38 -5.65 11.55
C LEU A 241 7.02 -4.64 10.45
N ASP A 242 5.75 -4.26 10.34
CA ASP A 242 5.31 -3.28 9.34
C ASP A 242 5.89 -1.89 9.64
N LEU A 243 5.95 -1.48 10.91
CA LEU A 243 6.61 -0.23 11.34
C LEU A 243 8.14 -0.23 11.12
N PHE A 244 8.82 -1.35 11.33
CA PHE A 244 10.27 -1.44 11.15
C PHE A 244 10.69 -1.59 9.67
N THR A 245 9.79 -2.09 8.82
CA THR A 245 10.02 -2.25 7.37
C THR A 245 10.32 -0.92 6.66
N PHE A 246 9.89 0.22 7.23
CA PHE A 246 10.26 1.55 6.74
C PHE A 246 11.76 1.88 6.87
N HIS A 247 12.47 1.23 7.80
CA HIS A 247 13.86 1.56 8.13
C HIS A 247 14.85 0.43 7.81
N VAL A 248 14.39 -0.83 7.89
CA VAL A 248 15.20 -2.04 7.67
C VAL A 248 14.34 -3.12 7.00
N SER A 249 14.89 -3.91 6.07
CA SER A 249 14.12 -4.96 5.38
C SER A 249 13.58 -6.01 6.36
N ARG A 250 12.34 -6.46 6.15
CA ARG A 250 11.68 -7.49 6.97
C ARG A 250 12.50 -8.77 7.19
N GLU A 251 13.32 -9.15 6.22
CA GLU A 251 14.22 -10.32 6.28
C GLU A 251 15.41 -10.16 7.24
N GLN A 252 15.78 -8.92 7.55
CA GLN A 252 16.86 -8.55 8.48
C GLN A 252 16.35 -8.32 9.91
N ILE A 253 15.04 -8.42 10.14
CA ILE A 253 14.40 -8.18 11.45
C ILE A 253 13.95 -9.52 12.03
N ARG A 254 14.36 -9.78 13.28
CA ARG A 254 13.94 -10.94 14.05
C ARG A 254 13.48 -10.49 15.43
N ILE A 255 12.30 -10.97 15.84
CA ILE A 255 11.69 -10.66 17.14
C ILE A 255 11.60 -11.97 17.92
N ASP A 256 12.21 -12.03 19.11
CA ASP A 256 12.15 -13.16 20.04
C ASP A 256 11.59 -12.69 21.39
N ASP A 257 10.73 -13.47 22.06
CA ASP A 257 10.23 -13.13 23.40
C ASP A 257 11.36 -13.32 24.44
N ALA A 258 11.68 -12.27 25.22
CA ALA A 258 12.82 -12.24 26.15
C ALA A 258 12.67 -13.15 27.40
N SER A 259 11.66 -14.03 27.41
CA SER A 259 11.37 -15.03 28.44
C SER A 259 11.81 -16.45 28.06
N ALA A 260 12.30 -16.68 26.85
CA ALA A 260 12.80 -17.99 26.42
C ALA A 260 14.30 -18.16 26.80
N PRO A 261 14.72 -19.26 27.45
CA PRO A 261 16.12 -19.49 27.78
C PRO A 261 16.94 -19.76 26.52
N SER A 262 17.95 -18.92 26.28
CA SER A 262 18.85 -19.04 25.13
C SER A 262 19.65 -20.35 25.16
N ALA A 263 19.56 -21.13 24.08
CA ALA A 263 20.34 -22.34 23.88
C ALA A 263 21.74 -21.96 23.38
N VAL A 264 22.72 -22.03 24.28
CA VAL A 264 24.09 -21.57 24.05
C VAL A 264 24.79 -22.36 22.94
N GLU A 265 25.31 -21.66 21.92
CA GLU A 265 26.22 -22.25 20.93
C GLU A 265 27.54 -22.68 21.60
N ALA A 266 27.94 -23.93 21.40
CA ALA A 266 29.26 -24.42 21.76
C ALA A 266 30.19 -24.40 20.55
N THR A 267 30.94 -23.31 20.40
CA THR A 267 32.05 -23.19 19.43
C THR A 267 33.10 -24.29 19.61
N THR A 268 33.73 -24.73 18.52
CA THR A 268 35.20 -24.76 18.42
C THR A 268 35.65 -24.62 16.95
N PRO A 269 36.74 -23.89 16.65
CA PRO A 269 37.25 -23.68 15.30
C PRO A 269 38.44 -24.60 14.96
N ASP A 270 38.72 -24.83 13.67
CA ASP A 270 40.11 -24.94 13.21
C ASP A 270 40.30 -24.58 11.71
N SER A 271 41.39 -23.83 11.49
CA SER A 271 42.25 -23.64 10.31
C SER A 271 41.73 -23.54 8.86
N ALA A 272 42.33 -22.56 8.16
CA ALA A 272 42.16 -22.27 6.74
C ALA A 272 42.84 -23.29 5.80
N GLY A 273 42.31 -23.44 4.58
CA GLY A 273 42.92 -24.26 3.53
C GLY A 273 42.24 -24.20 2.16
N THR A 274 42.61 -23.20 1.35
CA THR A 274 42.57 -23.18 -0.14
C THR A 274 41.27 -23.51 -0.92
N ALA A 275 40.85 -22.53 -1.73
CA ALA A 275 40.31 -22.62 -3.10
C ALA A 275 39.34 -23.75 -3.51
N GLN A 276 38.20 -23.38 -4.15
CA GLN A 276 37.99 -23.53 -5.61
C GLN A 276 36.57 -23.08 -6.02
N GLU A 277 36.41 -22.66 -7.28
CA GLU A 277 35.17 -22.23 -7.91
C GLU A 277 34.08 -23.32 -8.05
N GLY A 278 32.83 -22.88 -8.14
CA GLY A 278 31.88 -23.33 -9.18
C GLY A 278 31.31 -24.74 -9.08
N LYS A 279 30.14 -24.87 -8.44
CA LYS A 279 29.12 -25.91 -8.73
C LYS A 279 27.74 -25.23 -8.60
N ASP A 280 27.10 -24.83 -9.68
CA ASP A 280 26.26 -25.69 -10.55
C ASP A 280 25.34 -26.64 -9.76
N PHE A 281 24.09 -26.20 -9.61
CA PHE A 281 22.99 -27.02 -9.10
C PHE A 281 22.58 -28.07 -10.14
N GLY A 282 22.35 -29.30 -9.66
CA GLY A 282 22.15 -30.45 -10.54
C GLY A 282 20.83 -30.44 -11.32
N PHE A 283 20.95 -30.49 -12.65
CA PHE A 283 19.93 -31.08 -13.51
C PHE A 283 20.20 -32.59 -13.58
N PHE A 284 19.18 -33.43 -13.32
CA PHE A 284 19.36 -34.88 -13.27
C PHE A 284 19.53 -35.47 -14.68
N ASP A 285 20.59 -36.25 -14.87
CA ASP A 285 20.83 -37.00 -16.11
C ASP A 285 19.90 -38.23 -16.20
N GLY A 286 19.38 -38.52 -17.39
CA GLY A 286 18.54 -39.70 -17.68
C GLY A 286 17.02 -39.48 -17.89
N ALA A 287 16.52 -38.24 -17.96
CA ALA A 287 15.12 -37.98 -18.29
C ALA A 287 14.81 -38.20 -19.80
N PRO A 288 13.80 -39.00 -20.19
CA PRO A 288 13.49 -39.27 -21.59
C PRO A 288 12.78 -38.08 -22.25
N GLY A 289 13.46 -37.38 -23.16
CA GLY A 289 12.85 -36.30 -23.95
C GLY A 289 13.79 -35.20 -24.47
N VAL A 290 15.06 -35.17 -24.05
CA VAL A 290 16.02 -34.17 -24.53
C VAL A 290 16.42 -34.40 -26.01
N PRO A 291 16.25 -33.40 -26.90
CA PRO A 291 16.72 -33.50 -28.28
C PRO A 291 18.25 -33.35 -28.34
N ALA A 292 18.90 -34.24 -29.10
CA ALA A 292 20.36 -34.25 -29.22
C ALA A 292 20.89 -33.04 -30.00
N ALA A 293 21.74 -32.22 -29.37
CA ALA A 293 22.47 -31.15 -30.02
C ALA A 293 23.64 -31.71 -30.84
N GLY A 294 23.50 -31.68 -32.17
CA GLY A 294 24.60 -31.98 -33.09
C GLY A 294 25.54 -30.77 -33.25
N SER A 295 26.82 -30.97 -32.95
CA SER A 295 27.90 -29.99 -33.16
C SER A 295 28.30 -29.86 -34.65
N PRO A 296 29.06 -28.82 -35.06
CA PRO A 296 29.00 -28.27 -36.42
C PRO A 296 30.01 -28.86 -37.41
N THR A 297 29.77 -28.63 -38.70
CA THR A 297 30.76 -28.77 -39.78
C THR A 297 30.74 -27.52 -40.68
N ALA A 298 31.92 -26.94 -40.92
CA ALA A 298 32.09 -25.78 -41.79
C ALA A 298 32.40 -26.17 -43.25
N ALA A 299 31.97 -25.38 -44.24
CA ALA A 299 32.69 -25.18 -45.52
C ALA A 299 32.03 -24.14 -46.47
N THR A 300 32.72 -23.00 -46.64
CA THR A 300 33.24 -22.53 -47.96
C THR A 300 32.33 -21.90 -49.05
N ALA A 301 32.87 -20.78 -49.59
CA ALA A 301 32.76 -20.22 -50.95
C ALA A 301 31.76 -19.08 -51.31
N ALA A 302 32.38 -17.91 -51.53
CA ALA A 302 32.32 -17.09 -52.77
C ALA A 302 31.13 -16.15 -53.08
N ALA A 303 31.48 -14.85 -53.17
CA ALA A 303 30.81 -13.78 -53.93
C ALA A 303 31.15 -13.90 -55.45
N PRO A 304 30.74 -13.00 -56.40
CA PRO A 304 30.11 -11.67 -56.22
C PRO A 304 29.04 -11.24 -57.28
N SER A 305 28.61 -9.95 -57.19
CA SER A 305 28.39 -8.98 -58.29
C SER A 305 26.99 -8.34 -58.44
N ALA A 306 26.97 -7.15 -59.08
CA ALA A 306 25.84 -6.21 -59.32
C ALA A 306 25.30 -5.48 -58.05
N ALA A 307 25.35 -4.15 -57.85
CA ALA A 307 25.48 -2.97 -58.73
C ALA A 307 24.24 -2.81 -59.68
N THR A 308 23.53 -1.68 -59.83
CA THR A 308 23.90 -0.25 -59.66
C THR A 308 22.64 0.65 -59.56
N THR A 309 22.64 1.62 -58.63
CA THR A 309 21.94 2.96 -58.60
C THR A 309 20.42 3.18 -58.80
N SER A 310 20.00 4.36 -58.31
CA SER A 310 19.03 5.33 -58.89
C SER A 310 17.52 5.03 -58.85
N ASP A 311 16.61 5.98 -58.60
CA ASP A 311 16.73 7.40 -58.18
C ASP A 311 15.36 7.90 -57.62
N THR A 312 15.33 9.16 -57.16
CA THR A 312 14.22 10.06 -56.78
C THR A 312 12.96 10.02 -57.70
N ALA A 313 11.80 10.63 -57.40
CA ALA A 313 11.57 11.87 -56.66
C ALA A 313 10.15 12.09 -56.10
N LYS A 314 10.10 12.94 -55.07
CA LYS A 314 8.92 13.64 -54.54
C LYS A 314 8.75 14.98 -55.26
N PRO A 315 7.55 15.36 -55.73
CA PRO A 315 7.25 16.73 -56.12
C PRO A 315 6.18 17.41 -55.24
N ALA A 316 6.55 18.59 -54.76
CA ALA A 316 5.69 19.72 -54.42
C ALA A 316 6.50 20.99 -54.85
N PRO A 317 5.94 22.21 -54.91
CA PRO A 317 4.56 22.64 -54.64
C PRO A 317 3.95 23.42 -55.83
N LYS A 318 2.75 23.99 -55.65
CA LYS A 318 2.44 25.28 -56.27
C LYS A 318 1.49 26.13 -55.43
N VAL A 319 1.77 27.43 -55.41
CA VAL A 319 0.98 28.49 -54.76
C VAL A 319 0.18 29.19 -55.86
N ASP A 320 -1.06 29.57 -55.59
CA ASP A 320 -1.70 30.70 -56.23
C ASP A 320 -2.65 31.40 -55.24
N ALA A 321 -2.70 32.71 -55.31
CA ALA A 321 -3.54 33.57 -54.47
C ALA A 321 -4.67 34.17 -55.29
N ARG A 322 -5.77 34.61 -54.66
CA ARG A 322 -6.38 35.95 -54.82
C ARG A 322 -7.71 36.11 -54.07
N ALA A 323 -7.88 37.31 -53.53
CA ALA A 323 -9.03 37.84 -52.80
C ALA A 323 -10.43 37.61 -53.40
N ALA A 324 -11.40 37.45 -52.49
CA ALA A 324 -12.64 38.23 -52.43
C ALA A 324 -13.02 38.42 -50.95
#